data_AF-A0A2A7B426-F1
#
_entry.id   AF-A0A2A7B426-F1
#
_cell.length_a   1.000
_cell.length_b   1.000
_cell.length_c   1.000
_cell.angle_alpha   90.00
_cell.angle_beta   90.00
_cell.angle_gamma   90.00
#
_symmetry.space_group_name_H-M   'P 1'
#
loop_
_entity.id
_entity.type
_entity.pdbx_description
1 polymer ?
#
loop_
_entity_poly.entity_id
_entity_poly.type
_entity_poly.pdbx_seq_one_letter_code
_entity_poly.pdbx_strand_id
1 'polypeptide(L)'
;NGGEDRPILCKVYTGLTMEQEALLFAEQNGHAAPLSAGIKLRAKVVGGDAPSKAFVAATNRAGLSLNYDSMQLSDYRIGCVGTALKLYDQLGEEIYCEALRHIVEAWEGKPDSFRAAVLRGVMYFVQLYHGQYSEERLVRALSGVHPMELYRVSRDNPAKLPGWRRYVYPIYTTYNGKCRKDALPMKF
;
A
#
# COMPACT_ATOMS: atom_id res chain seq x y z
N ASN A 1 -31.51 6.86 13.80
CA ASN A 1 -32.84 6.37 14.26
C ASN A 1 -33.73 7.44 14.89
N GLY A 2 -33.49 8.75 14.71
CA GLY A 2 -34.45 9.77 15.19
C GLY A 2 -34.76 9.78 16.69
N GLY A 3 -33.95 9.11 17.53
CA GLY A 3 -34.18 8.96 18.97
C GLY A 3 -35.14 7.85 19.38
N GLU A 4 -35.67 7.06 18.44
CA GLU A 4 -36.59 5.96 18.75
C GLU A 4 -35.85 4.64 19.06
N ASP A 5 -36.31 3.94 20.10
CA ASP A 5 -35.87 2.58 20.40
C ASP A 5 -36.30 1.62 19.28
N ARG A 6 -35.36 0.84 18.78
CA ARG A 6 -35.62 -0.19 17.76
C ARG A 6 -35.06 -1.53 18.21
N PRO A 7 -35.78 -2.65 17.98
CA PRO A 7 -35.23 -3.97 18.24
C PRO A 7 -34.00 -4.20 17.35
N ILE A 8 -32.87 -4.56 17.96
CA ILE A 8 -31.63 -4.90 17.26
C ILE A 8 -31.53 -6.43 17.21
N LEU A 9 -31.46 -6.97 16.00
CA LEU A 9 -31.17 -8.39 15.82
C LEU A 9 -29.70 -8.65 16.19
N CYS A 10 -29.47 -9.34 17.31
CA CYS A 10 -28.14 -9.74 17.76
C CYS A 10 -27.91 -11.22 17.45
N LYS A 11 -26.79 -11.54 16.79
CA LYS A 11 -26.31 -12.92 16.65
C LYS A 11 -25.22 -13.14 17.69
N VAL A 12 -25.50 -13.98 18.68
CA VAL A 12 -24.52 -14.40 19.69
C VAL A 12 -23.98 -15.76 19.29
N TYR A 13 -22.67 -15.84 19.09
CA TYR A 13 -21.95 -17.09 18.85
C TYR A 13 -21.19 -17.45 20.12
N THR A 14 -21.26 -18.72 20.55
CA THR A 14 -20.61 -19.21 21.77
C THR A 14 -19.73 -20.41 21.47
N GLY A 15 -18.75 -20.68 22.34
CA GLY A 15 -17.83 -21.82 22.20
C GLY A 15 -16.75 -21.65 21.12
N LEU A 16 -16.56 -20.42 20.60
CA LEU A 16 -15.47 -20.10 19.68
C LEU A 16 -14.17 -19.85 20.44
N THR A 17 -13.06 -20.24 19.83
CA THR A 17 -11.72 -19.76 20.23
C THR A 17 -11.53 -18.31 19.79
N MET A 18 -10.55 -17.63 20.39
CA MET A 18 -10.22 -16.25 20.02
C MET A 18 -9.88 -16.11 18.53
N GLU A 19 -9.16 -17.07 17.94
CA GLU A 19 -8.84 -17.02 16.50
C GLU A 19 -10.10 -17.14 15.64
N GLN A 20 -11.02 -18.04 16.00
CA GLN A 20 -12.29 -18.21 15.29
C GLN A 20 -13.18 -16.97 15.41
N GLU A 21 -13.24 -16.34 16.59
CA GLU A 21 -13.96 -15.08 16.77
C GLU A 21 -13.37 -13.97 15.89
N ALA A 22 -12.04 -13.90 15.78
CA ALA A 22 -11.36 -12.90 14.96
C ALA A 22 -11.64 -13.10 13.45
N LEU A 23 -11.64 -14.35 12.96
CA LEU A 23 -12.03 -14.63 11.57
C LEU A 23 -13.49 -14.28 11.30
N LEU A 24 -14.39 -14.68 12.20
CA LEU A 24 -15.82 -14.36 12.10
C LEU A 24 -16.03 -12.84 12.07
N PHE A 25 -15.30 -12.10 12.90
CA PHE A 25 -15.31 -10.64 12.88
C PHE A 25 -14.84 -10.08 11.53
N ALA A 26 -13.77 -10.61 10.95
CA ALA A 26 -13.25 -10.17 9.65
C ALA A 26 -14.22 -10.44 8.47
N GLU A 27 -15.08 -11.44 8.59
CA GLU A 27 -16.07 -11.84 7.59
C GLU A 27 -17.39 -11.06 7.66
N GLN A 28 -17.57 -10.20 8.67
CA GLN A 28 -18.81 -9.44 8.83
C GLN A 28 -19.13 -8.60 7.58
N ASN A 29 -20.11 -9.06 6.80
CA ASN A 29 -20.60 -8.42 5.58
C ASN A 29 -22.10 -8.04 5.67
N GLY A 30 -22.64 -7.92 6.90
CA GLY A 30 -24.05 -7.60 7.16
C GLY A 30 -24.37 -6.09 7.14
N HIS A 31 -25.52 -5.70 7.71
CA HIS A 31 -25.98 -4.30 7.83
C HIS A 31 -25.12 -3.40 8.76
N ALA A 32 -24.06 -3.95 9.36
CA ALA A 32 -23.14 -3.19 10.21
C ALA A 32 -22.25 -2.26 9.36
N ALA A 33 -21.64 -1.26 10.02
CA ALA A 33 -20.65 -0.41 9.37
C ALA A 33 -19.51 -1.29 8.81
N PRO A 34 -19.12 -1.14 7.53
CA PRO A 34 -18.05 -1.93 6.95
C PRO A 34 -16.74 -1.75 7.71
N LEU A 35 -16.05 -2.85 8.00
CA LEU A 35 -14.71 -2.80 8.59
C LEU A 35 -13.74 -2.11 7.63
N SER A 36 -12.87 -1.26 8.18
CA SER A 36 -11.75 -0.73 7.41
C SER A 36 -10.82 -1.88 6.99
N ALA A 37 -10.09 -1.70 5.89
CA ALA A 37 -9.13 -2.72 5.43
C ALA A 37 -8.07 -3.05 6.50
N GLY A 38 -7.64 -2.06 7.29
CA GLY A 38 -6.70 -2.25 8.40
C GLY A 38 -7.28 -3.12 9.51
N ILE A 39 -8.50 -2.82 9.96
CA ILE A 39 -9.19 -3.60 10.99
C ILE A 39 -9.45 -5.03 10.51
N LYS A 40 -9.89 -5.20 9.27
CA LYS A 40 -10.12 -6.52 8.66
C LYS A 40 -8.83 -7.33 8.59
N LEU A 41 -7.73 -6.71 8.16
CA LEU A 41 -6.42 -7.36 8.11
C LEU A 41 -5.95 -7.78 9.51
N ARG A 42 -6.06 -6.89 10.50
CA ARG A 42 -5.68 -7.18 11.89
C ARG A 42 -6.44 -8.40 12.42
N ALA A 43 -7.76 -8.44 12.20
CA ALA A 43 -8.59 -9.56 12.60
C ALA A 43 -8.19 -10.87 11.91
N LYS A 44 -7.90 -10.85 10.60
CA LYS A 44 -7.39 -12.01 9.87
C LYS A 44 -6.04 -12.51 10.40
N VAL A 45 -5.12 -11.61 10.73
CA VAL A 45 -3.81 -11.96 11.29
C VAL A 45 -3.97 -12.65 12.65
N VAL A 46 -4.82 -12.10 13.53
CA VAL A 46 -5.15 -12.72 14.83
C VAL A 46 -5.81 -14.09 14.62
N GLY A 47 -6.71 -14.18 13.64
CA GLY A 47 -7.38 -15.42 13.23
C GLY A 47 -6.50 -16.46 12.56
N GLY A 48 -5.20 -16.20 12.38
CA GLY A 48 -4.27 -17.17 11.82
C GLY A 48 -4.28 -17.26 10.29
N ASP A 49 -4.93 -16.33 9.58
CA ASP A 49 -4.98 -16.31 8.12
C ASP A 49 -3.57 -16.22 7.52
N ALA A 50 -3.12 -17.31 6.88
CA ALA A 50 -1.76 -17.44 6.39
C ALA A 50 -1.37 -16.35 5.38
N PRO A 51 -2.21 -15.99 4.38
CA PRO A 51 -1.90 -14.89 3.46
C PRO A 51 -1.72 -13.54 4.17
N SER A 52 -2.63 -13.19 5.10
CA SER A 52 -2.53 -11.95 5.87
C SER A 52 -1.26 -11.89 6.72
N LYS A 53 -0.90 -13.02 7.36
CA LYS A 53 0.35 -13.12 8.13
C LYS A 53 1.59 -13.00 7.25
N ALA A 54 1.58 -13.61 6.07
CA ALA A 54 2.68 -13.49 5.11
C ALA A 54 2.89 -12.05 4.66
N PHE A 55 1.82 -11.34 4.30
CA PHE A 55 1.86 -9.92 3.94
C PHE A 55 2.45 -9.04 5.06
N VAL A 56 1.99 -9.23 6.29
CA VAL A 56 2.52 -8.49 7.45
C VAL A 56 4.00 -8.81 7.67
N ALA A 57 4.38 -10.09 7.58
CA ALA A 57 5.77 -10.50 7.73
C ALA A 57 6.67 -9.91 6.63
N ALA A 58 6.20 -9.87 5.38
CA ALA A 58 6.91 -9.25 4.27
C ALA A 58 7.12 -7.75 4.48
N THR A 59 6.07 -7.05 4.94
CA THR A 59 6.15 -5.62 5.28
C THR A 59 7.17 -5.37 6.40
N ASN A 60 7.15 -6.20 7.46
CA ASN A 60 8.08 -6.11 8.58
C ASN A 60 9.54 -6.39 8.14
N ARG A 61 9.76 -7.36 7.26
CA ARG A 61 11.10 -7.64 6.69
C ARG A 61 11.65 -6.46 5.88
N ALA A 62 10.77 -5.66 5.27
CA ALA A 62 11.14 -4.41 4.60
C ALA A 62 11.38 -3.23 5.58
N GLY A 63 11.37 -3.48 6.90
CA GLY A 63 11.62 -2.45 7.91
C GLY A 63 10.41 -1.54 8.19
N LEU A 64 9.22 -1.93 7.75
CA LEU A 64 8.00 -1.14 7.87
C LEU A 64 6.96 -1.83 8.74
N SER A 65 6.09 -1.04 9.36
CA SER A 65 4.90 -1.57 10.04
C SER A 65 3.61 -1.01 9.42
N LEU A 66 2.51 -1.74 9.60
CA LEU A 66 1.19 -1.29 9.15
C LEU A 66 0.51 -0.50 10.25
N ASN A 67 -0.15 0.59 9.87
CA ASN A 67 -0.98 1.34 10.81
C ASN A 67 -2.43 0.85 10.74
N TYR A 68 -2.82 -0.01 11.69
CA TYR A 68 -4.14 -0.64 11.73
C TYR A 68 -5.25 0.29 12.27
N ASP A 69 -4.89 1.16 13.22
CA ASP A 69 -5.86 1.72 14.18
C ASP A 69 -5.80 3.25 14.30
N SER A 70 -4.80 3.91 13.72
CA SER A 70 -4.60 5.35 13.89
C SER A 70 -4.54 6.11 12.57
N MET A 71 -5.19 7.26 12.49
CA MET A 71 -4.99 8.20 11.38
C MET A 71 -3.68 8.99 11.50
N GLN A 72 -2.92 8.83 12.60
CA GLN A 72 -1.66 9.52 12.77
C GLN A 72 -0.59 8.97 11.84
N LEU A 73 -0.03 9.89 11.06
CA LEU A 73 1.13 9.64 10.23
C LEU A 73 2.36 9.51 11.12
N SER A 74 3.12 8.43 10.93
CA SER A 74 4.37 8.19 11.64
C SER A 74 5.40 7.59 10.69
N ASP A 75 6.66 7.89 10.95
CA ASP A 75 7.77 7.39 10.14
C ASP A 75 7.76 5.85 10.14
N TYR A 76 8.16 5.26 9.02
CA TYR A 76 8.21 3.82 8.78
C TYR A 76 6.86 3.08 8.95
N ARG A 77 5.74 3.80 8.83
CA ARG A 77 4.39 3.20 8.89
C ARG A 77 3.58 3.41 7.62
N ILE A 78 3.06 2.32 7.06
CA ILE A 78 2.13 2.35 5.94
C ILE A 78 0.70 2.55 6.46
N GLY A 79 0.12 3.72 6.19
CA GLY A 79 -1.27 4.03 6.55
C GLY A 79 -2.31 3.52 5.53
N CYS A 80 -1.94 3.40 4.24
CA CYS A 80 -2.88 2.97 3.21
C CYS A 80 -2.96 1.43 3.08
N VAL A 81 -3.21 0.75 4.20
CA VAL A 81 -3.16 -0.72 4.35
C VAL A 81 -3.88 -1.47 3.23
N GLY A 82 -5.12 -1.09 2.90
CA GLY A 82 -5.89 -1.77 1.86
C GLY A 82 -5.27 -1.64 0.45
N THR A 83 -4.57 -0.53 0.16
CA THR A 83 -3.84 -0.40 -1.11
C THR A 83 -2.57 -1.25 -1.09
N ALA A 84 -1.82 -1.25 0.01
CA ALA A 84 -0.61 -2.05 0.15
C ALA A 84 -0.90 -3.56 0.02
N LEU A 85 -1.93 -4.05 0.72
CA LEU A 85 -2.37 -5.45 0.62
C LEU A 85 -2.76 -5.81 -0.82
N LYS A 86 -3.58 -4.97 -1.47
CA LYS A 86 -3.96 -5.19 -2.87
C LYS A 86 -2.76 -5.25 -3.81
N LEU A 87 -1.74 -4.41 -3.59
CA LEU A 87 -0.53 -4.41 -4.43
C LEU A 87 0.32 -5.66 -4.17
N TYR A 88 0.46 -6.09 -2.91
CA TYR A 88 1.11 -7.35 -2.56
C TYR A 88 0.45 -8.54 -3.26
N ASP A 89 -0.89 -8.66 -3.15
CA ASP A 89 -1.64 -9.75 -3.77
C ASP A 89 -1.54 -9.75 -5.30
N GLN A 90 -1.42 -8.58 -5.93
CA GLN A 90 -1.38 -8.43 -7.38
C GLN A 90 0.00 -8.59 -8.00
N LEU A 91 1.06 -8.16 -7.30
CA LEU A 91 2.42 -8.05 -7.83
C LEU A 91 3.36 -9.12 -7.26
N GLY A 92 2.97 -9.76 -6.17
CA GLY A 92 3.79 -10.72 -5.45
C GLY A 92 4.76 -10.05 -4.47
N GLU A 93 5.31 -10.88 -3.57
CA GLU A 93 6.16 -10.43 -2.47
C GLU A 93 7.47 -9.79 -2.95
N GLU A 94 8.11 -10.36 -3.97
CA GLU A 94 9.40 -9.90 -4.48
C GLU A 94 9.34 -8.42 -4.90
N ILE A 95 8.44 -8.10 -5.82
CA ILE A 95 8.23 -6.74 -6.33
C ILE A 95 7.75 -5.79 -5.22
N TYR A 96 6.87 -6.28 -4.35
CA TYR A 96 6.38 -5.49 -3.21
C TYR A 96 7.53 -5.08 -2.28
N CYS A 97 8.35 -6.03 -1.85
CA CYS A 97 9.47 -5.78 -0.94
C CYS A 97 10.58 -4.95 -1.60
N GLU A 98 10.90 -5.22 -2.87
CA GLU A 98 11.86 -4.43 -3.64
C GLU A 98 11.42 -2.96 -3.73
N ALA A 99 10.16 -2.71 -4.12
CA ALA A 99 9.63 -1.35 -4.20
C ALA A 99 9.62 -0.64 -2.84
N LEU A 100 9.23 -1.32 -1.76
CA LEU A 100 9.27 -0.72 -0.42
C LEU A 100 10.69 -0.33 -0.01
N ARG A 101 11.69 -1.16 -0.33
CA ARG A 101 13.09 -0.85 -0.05
C ARG A 101 13.51 0.45 -0.76
N HIS A 102 13.19 0.59 -2.04
CA HIS A 102 13.46 1.82 -2.81
C HIS A 102 12.78 3.05 -2.21
N ILE A 103 11.53 2.91 -1.72
CA ILE A 103 10.80 4.01 -1.06
C ILE A 103 11.49 4.40 0.25
N VAL A 104 11.88 3.42 1.07
CA VAL A 104 12.55 3.65 2.35
C VAL A 104 13.93 4.28 2.14
N GLU A 105 14.70 3.78 1.18
CA GLU A 105 16.02 4.33 0.87
C GLU A 105 15.94 5.74 0.29
N ALA A 106 14.91 6.02 -0.51
CA ALA A 106 14.74 7.34 -1.11
C ALA A 106 14.30 8.42 -0.11
N TRP A 107 13.43 8.08 0.85
CA TRP A 107 12.74 9.05 1.71
C TRP A 107 12.76 8.74 3.21
N GLU A 108 13.63 7.83 3.65
CA GLU A 108 13.86 7.50 5.07
C GLU A 108 12.58 7.18 5.85
N GLY A 109 11.64 6.51 5.19
CA GLY A 109 10.36 6.12 5.80
C GLY A 109 9.43 7.29 6.15
N LYS A 110 9.62 8.50 5.60
CA LYS A 110 8.72 9.62 5.88
C LYS A 110 7.27 9.33 5.47
N PRO A 111 6.25 9.79 6.21
CA PRO A 111 4.89 9.28 6.02
C PRO A 111 4.28 9.60 4.66
N ASP A 112 4.67 10.73 4.05
CA ASP A 112 4.22 11.12 2.71
C ASP A 112 4.71 10.16 1.61
N SER A 113 5.78 9.39 1.86
CA SER A 113 6.28 8.37 0.93
C SER A 113 5.35 7.15 0.82
N PHE A 114 4.50 6.90 1.83
CA PHE A 114 3.57 5.76 1.88
C PHE A 114 2.13 6.12 1.49
N ARG A 115 1.94 7.24 0.79
CA ARG A 115 0.64 7.56 0.20
C ARG A 115 0.31 6.57 -0.91
N ALA A 116 -0.97 6.24 -1.06
CA ALA A 116 -1.42 5.24 -2.02
C ALA A 116 -0.96 5.50 -3.47
N ALA A 117 -0.84 6.76 -3.89
CA ALA A 117 -0.34 7.12 -5.22
C ALA A 117 1.15 6.80 -5.38
N VAL A 118 1.96 7.07 -4.35
CA VAL A 118 3.41 6.83 -4.35
C VAL A 118 3.68 5.33 -4.35
N LEU A 119 3.03 4.56 -3.46
CA LEU A 119 3.13 3.10 -3.45
C LEU A 119 2.80 2.50 -4.83
N ARG A 120 1.66 2.90 -5.42
CA ARG A 120 1.27 2.43 -6.76
C ARG A 120 2.33 2.79 -7.80
N GLY A 121 2.79 4.03 -7.80
CA GLY A 121 3.74 4.52 -8.79
C GLY A 121 5.03 3.73 -8.76
N VAL A 122 5.65 3.60 -7.58
CA VAL A 122 6.93 2.90 -7.45
C VAL A 122 6.75 1.40 -7.71
N MET A 123 5.74 0.75 -7.12
CA MET A 123 5.55 -0.70 -7.31
C MET A 123 5.27 -1.08 -8.77
N TYR A 124 4.41 -0.34 -9.48
CA TYR A 124 4.19 -0.62 -10.90
C TYR A 124 5.40 -0.24 -11.77
N PHE A 125 6.19 0.76 -11.37
CA PHE A 125 7.46 1.05 -12.05
C PHE A 125 8.44 -0.12 -11.91
N VAL A 126 8.64 -0.62 -10.68
CA VAL A 126 9.49 -1.79 -10.41
C VAL A 126 8.99 -3.00 -11.20
N GLN A 127 7.69 -3.30 -11.16
CA GLN A 127 7.09 -4.39 -11.95
C GLN A 127 7.41 -4.27 -13.45
N LEU A 128 7.25 -3.08 -14.04
CA LEU A 128 7.40 -2.87 -15.49
C LEU A 128 8.84 -2.96 -15.97
N TYR A 129 9.78 -2.56 -15.13
CA TYR A 129 11.20 -2.42 -15.48
C TYR A 129 12.09 -3.35 -14.66
N HIS A 130 11.52 -4.34 -13.98
CA HIS A 130 12.26 -5.29 -13.17
C HIS A 130 13.45 -5.87 -13.95
N GLY A 131 14.63 -5.86 -13.32
CA GLY A 131 15.91 -6.25 -13.93
C GLY A 131 16.46 -5.33 -15.03
N GLN A 132 15.81 -4.19 -15.34
CA GLN A 132 16.24 -3.26 -16.41
C GLN A 132 16.62 -1.88 -15.89
N TYR A 133 16.08 -1.44 -14.75
CA TYR A 133 16.42 -0.14 -14.17
C TYR A 133 17.63 -0.26 -13.23
N SER A 134 18.38 0.84 -13.06
CA SER A 134 19.41 0.94 -12.03
C SER A 134 18.78 1.34 -10.70
N GLU A 135 18.90 0.48 -9.70
CA GLU A 135 18.40 0.73 -8.33
C GLU A 135 18.97 2.03 -7.75
N GLU A 136 20.29 2.20 -7.79
CA GLU A 136 20.97 3.42 -7.32
C GLU A 136 20.45 4.68 -8.01
N ARG A 137 20.20 4.60 -9.32
CA ARG A 137 19.65 5.73 -10.07
C ARG A 137 18.22 6.03 -9.64
N LEU A 138 17.39 5.02 -9.45
CA LEU A 138 16.01 5.19 -9.00
C LEU A 138 15.99 5.88 -7.65
N VAL A 139 16.72 5.34 -6.67
CA VAL A 139 16.81 5.91 -5.32
C VAL A 139 17.29 7.36 -5.39
N ARG A 140 18.42 7.63 -6.06
CA ARG A 140 18.95 9.00 -6.20
C ARG A 140 17.96 9.96 -6.83
N ALA A 141 17.25 9.54 -7.88
CA ALA A 141 16.27 10.37 -8.56
C ALA A 141 15.06 10.66 -7.67
N LEU A 142 14.58 9.66 -6.93
CA LEU A 142 13.46 9.80 -6.01
C LEU A 142 13.80 10.65 -4.78
N SER A 143 14.99 10.49 -4.20
CA SER A 143 15.47 11.33 -3.08
C SER A 143 15.53 12.81 -3.42
N GLY A 144 15.72 13.15 -4.70
CA GLY A 144 15.72 14.53 -5.18
C GLY A 144 14.34 15.19 -5.26
N VAL A 145 13.26 14.46 -4.99
CA VAL A 145 11.87 14.93 -5.15
C VAL A 145 11.06 14.63 -3.90
N HIS A 146 10.31 15.61 -3.41
CA HIS A 146 9.42 15.38 -2.27
C HIS A 146 8.24 14.47 -2.70
N PRO A 147 7.84 13.42 -1.93
CA PRO A 147 6.78 12.48 -2.35
C PRO A 147 5.45 13.14 -2.73
N MET A 148 5.11 14.26 -2.09
CA MET A 148 3.91 15.04 -2.42
C MET A 148 3.91 15.65 -3.83
N GLU A 149 5.08 15.88 -4.42
CA GLU A 149 5.15 16.32 -5.82
C GLU A 149 4.72 15.19 -6.76
N LEU A 150 5.20 13.97 -6.52
CA LEU A 150 4.78 12.77 -7.27
C LEU A 150 3.27 12.52 -7.11
N TYR A 151 2.74 12.71 -5.91
CA TYR A 151 1.30 12.63 -5.64
C TYR A 151 0.51 13.67 -6.43
N ARG A 152 0.94 14.93 -6.46
CA ARG A 152 0.28 16.02 -7.21
C ARG A 152 0.30 15.74 -8.71
N VAL A 153 1.46 15.36 -9.26
CA VAL A 153 1.57 14.99 -10.68
C VAL A 153 0.71 13.78 -11.01
N SER A 154 0.59 12.79 -10.12
CA SER A 154 -0.31 11.65 -10.34
C SER A 154 -1.80 12.05 -10.41
N ARG A 155 -2.19 13.10 -9.66
CA ARG A 155 -3.57 13.59 -9.59
C ARG A 155 -3.93 14.45 -10.79
N ASP A 156 -3.06 15.39 -11.15
CA ASP A 156 -3.28 16.35 -12.23
C ASP A 156 -2.72 15.88 -13.59
N ASN A 157 -2.07 14.70 -13.58
CA ASN A 157 -1.43 13.97 -14.67
C ASN A 157 -1.44 14.69 -16.04
N PRO A 158 -0.35 15.41 -16.41
CA PRO A 158 -0.29 16.17 -17.66
C PRO A 158 -0.42 15.28 -18.89
N ALA A 159 -0.03 14.00 -18.79
CA ALA A 159 -0.14 13.03 -19.88
C ALA A 159 -1.56 12.43 -20.03
N LYS A 160 -2.51 12.76 -19.13
CA LYS A 160 -3.90 12.28 -19.12
C LYS A 160 -4.05 10.75 -19.19
N LEU A 161 -3.05 10.01 -18.72
CA LEU A 161 -3.05 8.55 -18.73
C LEU A 161 -4.10 7.99 -17.74
N PRO A 162 -4.85 6.95 -18.12
CA PRO A 162 -5.87 6.36 -17.26
C PRO A 162 -5.30 5.31 -16.29
N GLY A 163 -6.09 4.97 -15.27
CA GLY A 163 -5.85 3.81 -14.42
C GLY A 163 -4.53 3.89 -13.64
N TRP A 164 -3.77 2.79 -13.66
CA TRP A 164 -2.50 2.70 -12.93
C TRP A 164 -1.37 3.51 -13.57
N ARG A 165 -1.46 3.76 -14.89
CA ARG A 165 -0.43 4.44 -15.69
C ARG A 165 -0.15 5.87 -15.20
N ARG A 166 -1.17 6.55 -14.68
CA ARG A 166 -1.01 7.89 -14.08
C ARG A 166 -0.08 7.93 -12.87
N TYR A 167 0.03 6.83 -12.13
CA TYR A 167 0.89 6.75 -10.95
C TYR A 167 2.33 6.42 -11.33
N VAL A 168 2.53 5.63 -12.38
CA VAL A 168 3.88 5.27 -12.86
C VAL A 168 4.53 6.41 -13.60
N TYR A 169 3.75 7.19 -14.34
CA TYR A 169 4.24 8.32 -15.14
C TYR A 169 5.20 9.24 -14.38
N PRO A 170 4.86 9.80 -13.19
CA PRO A 170 5.78 10.65 -12.45
C PRO A 170 7.07 9.92 -12.04
N ILE A 171 7.01 8.64 -11.68
CA ILE A 171 8.21 7.84 -11.32
C ILE A 171 9.10 7.66 -12.55
N TYR A 172 8.51 7.29 -13.68
CA TYR A 172 9.20 7.13 -14.96
C TYR A 172 9.90 8.42 -15.41
N THR A 173 9.19 9.57 -15.35
CA THR A 173 9.78 10.86 -15.73
C THR A 173 10.89 11.28 -14.78
N THR A 174 10.75 11.02 -13.47
CA THR A 174 11.78 11.31 -12.47
C THR A 174 13.02 10.45 -12.67
N TYR A 175 12.85 9.15 -12.90
CA TYR A 175 13.96 8.23 -13.18
C TYR A 175 14.76 8.63 -14.43
N ASN A 176 14.06 8.89 -15.54
CA ASN A 176 14.72 9.25 -16.80
C ASN A 176 15.36 10.65 -16.72
N GLY A 177 14.67 11.62 -16.11
CA GLY A 177 15.19 12.98 -15.95
C GLY A 177 15.74 13.57 -17.26
N LYS A 178 16.89 14.24 -17.18
CA LYS A 178 17.61 14.80 -18.33
C LYS A 178 18.69 13.87 -18.91
N CYS A 179 19.02 12.79 -18.22
CA CYS A 179 20.12 11.91 -18.61
C CYS A 179 19.65 10.86 -19.61
N ARG A 180 20.19 10.90 -20.84
CA ARG A 180 19.85 9.94 -21.92
C ARG A 180 20.54 8.59 -21.75
N LYS A 181 21.69 8.54 -21.07
CA LYS A 181 22.38 7.29 -20.76
C LYS A 181 21.49 6.47 -19.83
N ASP A 182 21.26 5.19 -20.12
CA ASP A 182 20.41 4.27 -19.34
C ASP A 182 18.94 4.72 -19.17
N ALA A 183 18.44 5.55 -20.09
CA ALA A 183 17.04 5.92 -20.12
C ALA A 183 16.17 4.71 -20.51
N LEU A 184 15.07 4.53 -19.79
CA LEU A 184 14.12 3.45 -20.06
C LEU A 184 13.13 3.89 -21.14
N PRO A 185 12.74 3.01 -22.07
CA PRO A 185 11.66 3.29 -23.02
C PRO A 185 10.30 3.27 -22.31
N MET A 186 9.34 4.08 -22.76
CA MET A 186 7.99 4.08 -22.20
C MET A 186 7.22 2.81 -22.61
N LYS A 187 6.77 2.02 -21.62
CA LYS A 187 6.05 0.74 -21.84
C LYS A 187 4.51 0.82 -21.67
N PHE A 188 3.93 1.99 -21.45
CA PHE A 188 2.52 2.15 -21.05
C PHE A 188 1.83 3.36 -21.65
#